data_AF-A0A1V5ZEF4-F1
#
_entry.id   AF-A0A1V5ZEF4-F1
#
_cell.length_a   1.000
_cell.length_b   1.000
_cell.length_c   1.000
_cell.angle_alpha   90.00
_cell.angle_beta   90.00
_cell.angle_gamma   90.00
#
_symmetry.space_group_name_H-M   'P 1'
#
loop_
_entity.id
_entity.type
_entity.pdbx_description
1 polymer ?
#
loop_
_entity_poly.entity_id
_entity_poly.type
_entity_poly.pdbx_seq_one_letter_code
_entity_poly.pdbx_strand_id
1 'polypeptide(L)'
;MHKNIYGKPWRLFFVFLLLAMPGAMAWGPSTHAYIASCVTGGRNLSVLFGAMLPDYNAVIRDNHAEVSSLKTLLHREFDRLPSCALKTGVMTHNAEWGADFYAHSIYSETPPDMYSIRKFRQLRDEFGITVSQAEDVIEMCVEIQIRLLLGPAWGTLIARAADASGEAHEQAMVDAYATELAARVTGLDPQKAEADIRMAVRGYKSLAATLGRQLESDEAEIHQAISPVLALYLGCEEAQAATYYRRGLELTKDCMEEMDRICAEIKAHMPDAVEGEHEAEGETAPEEKEAHRPAVVDFCQAFTQVHENPLLQGLDPEFAAFVELLNPATADLNGTFNVNTSGGALKMEIKGNGMPDAANELGLLARFLNDPASVSLAAGSAVPEHAEALAAWKANLAQLDQDIGPAAALVEAVAPGLKPILAGFLTLGDGEFTVASAPTPEAPDAPVIATGRGSFGLVAALFATLNTMLSREIGGGFSNPDLRREDYVTLAAFLPEGDADGDGFSNRKEYKHTAPTVCAPQTGTRDEDAAPPLTYSEAALDSRIKPERQ
;
A
#
# COMPACT_ATOMS: atom_id res chain seq x y z
N MET A 1 -40.54 -19.90 -8.35
CA MET A 1 -40.29 -19.07 -9.55
C MET A 1 -40.30 -17.60 -9.15
N HIS A 2 -39.18 -17.06 -8.68
CA HIS A 2 -38.83 -15.63 -8.77
C HIS A 2 -37.33 -15.63 -9.04
N LYS A 3 -36.98 -15.13 -10.22
CA LYS A 3 -35.66 -15.26 -10.84
C LYS A 3 -34.67 -14.31 -10.15
N ASN A 4 -33.52 -14.86 -9.77
CA ASN A 4 -32.24 -14.14 -9.65
C ASN A 4 -31.99 -13.37 -10.96
N ILE A 5 -32.10 -12.05 -10.92
CA ILE A 5 -31.67 -11.13 -11.99
C ILE A 5 -31.14 -9.88 -11.26
N TYR A 6 -30.01 -9.34 -11.73
CA TYR A 6 -29.17 -8.25 -11.19
C TYR A 6 -28.21 -8.74 -10.09
N GLY A 7 -26.96 -9.12 -10.39
CA GLY A 7 -25.97 -8.35 -11.15
C GLY A 7 -25.34 -7.32 -10.21
N LYS A 8 -24.44 -7.76 -9.34
CA LYS A 8 -23.67 -6.93 -8.42
C LYS A 8 -22.28 -6.65 -9.03
N PRO A 9 -22.06 -5.58 -9.79
CA PRO A 9 -20.82 -4.82 -9.68
C PRO A 9 -21.03 -3.79 -8.54
N TRP A 10 -20.00 -3.22 -7.92
CA TRP A 10 -20.06 -2.09 -6.95
C TRP A 10 -19.75 -2.36 -5.46
N ARG A 11 -19.07 -3.44 -5.12
CA ARG A 11 -18.37 -3.54 -3.83
C ARG A 11 -16.90 -3.64 -4.13
N LEU A 12 -16.05 -2.93 -3.38
CA LEU A 12 -14.58 -2.90 -3.40
C LEU A 12 -14.01 -1.54 -3.82
N PHE A 13 -13.92 -0.63 -2.85
CA PHE A 13 -13.13 0.59 -3.01
C PHE A 13 -12.46 0.88 -1.65
N PHE A 14 -11.15 0.63 -1.60
CA PHE A 14 -10.13 1.27 -0.73
C PHE A 14 -9.45 0.61 0.48
N VAL A 15 -9.94 -0.44 1.16
CA VAL A 15 -9.21 -0.90 2.38
C VAL A 15 -8.99 -2.42 2.49
N PHE A 16 -9.03 -3.13 1.36
CA PHE A 16 -8.89 -4.58 1.41
C PHE A 16 -7.43 -5.07 1.54
N LEU A 17 -6.36 -4.26 1.50
CA LEU A 17 -5.01 -4.82 1.24
C LEU A 17 -4.13 -5.19 2.45
N LEU A 18 -4.45 -4.77 3.68
CA LEU A 18 -3.89 -5.41 4.89
C LEU A 18 -4.94 -6.20 5.69
N LEU A 19 -6.22 -6.10 5.32
CA LEU A 19 -7.31 -6.82 5.98
C LEU A 19 -7.85 -7.98 5.13
N ALA A 20 -7.44 -8.11 3.87
CA ALA A 20 -7.76 -9.25 3.03
C ALA A 20 -6.64 -10.28 2.97
N MET A 21 -6.21 -10.72 4.14
CA MET A 21 -5.88 -12.14 4.30
C MET A 21 -6.87 -12.76 5.29
N PRO A 22 -8.21 -12.76 5.02
CA PRO A 22 -9.15 -13.41 5.90
C PRO A 22 -9.13 -14.87 5.49
N GLY A 23 -8.17 -15.62 6.02
CA GLY A 23 -8.03 -17.03 5.75
C GLY A 23 -6.62 -17.55 5.92
N ALA A 24 -6.29 -17.95 7.15
CA ALA A 24 -5.27 -18.96 7.44
C ALA A 24 -3.91 -18.66 6.77
N MET A 25 -3.25 -17.60 7.25
CA MET A 25 -1.81 -17.40 7.12
C MET A 25 -1.18 -18.06 8.33
N ALA A 26 -0.69 -19.30 8.26
CA ALA A 26 -0.04 -19.89 9.42
C ALA A 26 1.31 -19.23 9.56
N TRP A 27 1.51 -18.44 10.61
CA TRP A 27 2.63 -17.49 10.76
C TRP A 27 2.67 -16.36 9.73
N GLY A 28 3.03 -15.15 10.20
CA GLY A 28 3.23 -14.02 9.31
C GLY A 28 4.56 -14.07 8.54
N PRO A 29 4.76 -13.17 7.56
CA PRO A 29 5.92 -13.19 6.66
C PRO A 29 7.26 -13.07 7.41
N SER A 30 7.33 -12.29 8.49
CA SER A 30 8.56 -12.16 9.30
C SER A 30 8.97 -13.50 9.91
N THR A 31 7.99 -14.26 10.38
CA THR A 31 8.20 -15.57 11.00
C THR A 31 8.65 -16.61 9.97
N HIS A 32 8.03 -16.64 8.79
CA HIS A 32 8.47 -17.50 7.68
C HIS A 32 9.90 -17.18 7.22
N ALA A 33 10.22 -15.90 7.05
CA ALA A 33 11.57 -15.47 6.71
C ALA A 33 12.59 -15.88 7.78
N TYR A 34 12.23 -15.80 9.06
CA TYR A 34 13.09 -16.25 10.16
C TYR A 34 13.36 -17.75 10.09
N ILE A 35 12.31 -18.56 9.92
CA ILE A 35 12.42 -20.01 9.83
C ILE A 35 13.31 -20.39 8.66
N ALA A 36 13.10 -19.79 7.48
CA ALA A 36 13.92 -20.04 6.30
C ALA A 36 15.39 -19.64 6.51
N SER A 37 15.63 -18.51 7.17
CA SER A 37 16.98 -18.05 7.54
C SER A 37 17.68 -19.07 8.44
N CYS A 38 16.99 -19.58 9.45
CA CYS A 38 17.53 -20.54 10.40
C CYS A 38 17.77 -21.93 9.77
N VAL A 39 16.83 -22.43 8.96
CA VAL A 39 16.93 -23.70 8.24
C VAL A 39 18.10 -23.69 7.24
N THR A 40 18.28 -22.59 6.50
CA THR A 40 19.38 -22.48 5.52
C THR A 40 20.70 -22.05 6.15
N GLY A 41 20.68 -21.51 7.37
CA GLY A 41 21.84 -20.91 8.03
C GLY A 41 22.27 -19.60 7.40
N GLY A 42 21.33 -18.88 6.76
CA GLY A 42 21.63 -17.85 5.79
C GLY A 42 20.61 -16.70 5.68
N ARG A 43 20.91 -15.69 4.86
CA ARG A 43 20.10 -14.49 4.61
C ARG A 43 19.95 -14.16 3.13
N ASN A 44 20.04 -15.18 2.26
CA ASN A 44 19.79 -15.02 0.83
C ASN A 44 18.38 -14.42 0.60
N LEU A 45 18.32 -13.29 -0.13
CA LEU A 45 17.10 -12.51 -0.31
C LEU A 45 15.98 -13.30 -1.01
N SER A 46 16.33 -14.14 -1.99
CA SER A 46 15.37 -14.97 -2.71
C SER A 46 14.84 -16.13 -1.87
N VAL A 47 15.66 -16.70 -0.97
CA VAL A 47 15.19 -17.66 0.04
C VAL A 47 14.19 -17.00 0.98
N LEU A 48 14.53 -15.82 1.53
CA LEU A 48 13.66 -15.11 2.47
C LEU A 48 12.34 -14.71 1.79
N PHE A 49 12.39 -14.15 0.59
CA PHE A 49 11.19 -13.81 -0.17
C PHE A 49 10.36 -15.06 -0.51
N GLY A 50 11.02 -16.13 -0.95
CA GLY A 50 10.37 -17.40 -1.28
C GLY A 50 9.65 -18.04 -0.10
N ALA A 51 10.12 -17.84 1.14
CA ALA A 51 9.45 -18.36 2.33
C ALA A 51 8.17 -17.59 2.68
N MET A 52 8.12 -16.29 2.37
CA MET A 52 6.95 -15.45 2.57
C MET A 52 5.91 -15.67 1.45
N LEU A 53 6.40 -15.85 0.21
CA LEU A 53 5.60 -15.82 -1.00
C LEU A 53 4.35 -16.72 -1.05
N PRO A 54 4.33 -17.98 -0.55
CA PRO A 54 3.27 -18.96 -0.86
C PRO A 54 1.83 -18.55 -0.54
N ASP A 55 1.65 -17.50 0.25
CA ASP A 55 0.37 -16.90 0.58
C ASP A 55 -0.14 -15.81 -0.37
N TYR A 56 0.59 -15.53 -1.45
CA TYR A 56 0.17 -14.55 -2.44
C TYR A 56 -1.18 -14.88 -3.09
N ASN A 57 -1.69 -16.13 -2.96
CA ASN A 57 -3.04 -16.49 -3.38
C ASN A 57 -4.11 -15.60 -2.74
N ALA A 58 -3.87 -15.05 -1.56
CA ALA A 58 -4.79 -14.12 -0.88
C ALA A 58 -4.96 -12.79 -1.63
N VAL A 59 -4.05 -12.47 -2.56
CA VAL A 59 -4.15 -11.27 -3.42
C VAL A 59 -5.18 -11.47 -4.54
N ILE A 60 -5.46 -12.71 -4.96
CA ILE A 60 -6.52 -13.01 -5.95
C ILE A 60 -7.89 -12.95 -5.25
N ARG A 61 -8.85 -12.20 -5.81
CA ARG A 61 -10.13 -11.89 -5.12
C ARG A 61 -11.38 -12.42 -5.79
N ASP A 62 -11.42 -12.34 -7.11
CA ASP A 62 -12.70 -12.48 -7.83
C ASP A 62 -13.04 -13.92 -8.17
N ASN A 63 -12.20 -14.87 -7.73
CA ASN A 63 -12.34 -16.27 -8.08
C ASN A 63 -11.91 -17.19 -6.93
N HIS A 64 -12.85 -17.52 -6.04
CA HIS A 64 -12.59 -18.42 -4.91
C HIS A 64 -12.04 -19.79 -5.31
N ALA A 65 -12.43 -20.32 -6.47
CA ALA A 65 -11.93 -21.60 -6.96
C ALA A 65 -10.45 -21.49 -7.34
N GLU A 66 -10.06 -20.39 -7.95
CA GLU A 66 -8.67 -20.07 -8.27
C GLU A 66 -7.83 -19.85 -7.02
N VAL A 67 -8.29 -19.05 -6.06
CA VAL A 67 -7.63 -18.84 -4.77
C VAL A 67 -7.36 -20.17 -4.07
N SER A 68 -8.38 -21.02 -3.96
CA SER A 68 -8.27 -22.31 -3.27
C SER A 68 -7.34 -23.29 -3.99
N SER A 69 -7.42 -23.36 -5.33
CA SER A 69 -6.55 -24.21 -6.13
C SER A 69 -5.10 -23.73 -6.06
N LEU A 70 -4.87 -22.42 -6.15
CA LEU A 70 -3.55 -21.83 -6.08
C LEU A 70 -2.93 -22.01 -4.69
N LYS A 71 -3.67 -21.79 -3.60
CA LYS A 71 -3.21 -22.09 -2.24
C LYS A 71 -2.68 -23.53 -2.14
N THR A 72 -3.45 -24.49 -2.67
CA THR A 72 -3.02 -25.90 -2.66
C THR A 72 -1.73 -26.13 -3.43
N LEU A 73 -1.57 -25.51 -4.60
CA LEU A 73 -0.36 -25.61 -5.41
C LEU A 73 0.86 -25.05 -4.67
N LEU A 74 0.72 -23.85 -4.10
CA LEU A 74 1.83 -23.14 -3.46
C LEU A 74 2.29 -23.81 -2.16
N HIS A 75 1.36 -24.38 -1.40
CA HIS A 75 1.66 -24.95 -0.09
C HIS A 75 2.12 -26.41 -0.14
N ARG A 76 1.86 -27.14 -1.24
CA ARG A 76 2.14 -28.59 -1.34
C ARG A 76 2.94 -29.00 -2.57
N GLU A 77 2.87 -28.27 -3.69
CA GLU A 77 3.45 -28.67 -4.96
C GLU A 77 4.67 -27.82 -5.36
N PHE A 78 5.51 -27.48 -4.36
CA PHE A 78 6.75 -26.71 -4.53
C PHE A 78 7.72 -27.33 -5.54
N ASP A 79 7.61 -28.64 -5.83
CA ASP A 79 8.45 -29.34 -6.80
C ASP A 79 8.23 -28.92 -8.25
N ARG A 80 7.16 -28.16 -8.53
CA ARG A 80 6.94 -27.53 -9.83
C ARG A 80 7.91 -26.38 -10.11
N LEU A 81 8.48 -25.78 -9.06
CA LEU A 81 9.53 -24.78 -9.24
C LEU A 81 10.85 -25.45 -9.62
N PRO A 82 11.66 -24.81 -10.49
CA PRO A 82 13.02 -25.26 -10.73
C PRO A 82 13.84 -25.18 -9.43
N SER A 83 14.92 -25.96 -9.36
CA SER A 83 15.85 -25.87 -8.23
C SER A 83 16.55 -24.52 -8.23
N CYS A 84 16.13 -23.63 -7.33
CA CYS A 84 16.69 -22.28 -7.14
C CYS A 84 16.49 -21.82 -5.69
N ALA A 85 17.09 -20.68 -5.33
CA ALA A 85 16.97 -20.09 -3.99
C ALA A 85 15.50 -19.79 -3.62
N LEU A 86 14.69 -19.32 -4.57
CA LEU A 86 13.26 -19.08 -4.36
C LEU A 86 12.53 -20.37 -3.94
N LYS A 87 12.78 -21.49 -4.64
CA LYS A 87 12.20 -22.80 -4.29
C LYS A 87 12.60 -23.23 -2.88
N THR A 88 13.87 -23.07 -2.50
CA THR A 88 14.33 -23.38 -1.14
C THR A 88 13.52 -22.63 -0.10
N GLY A 89 13.25 -21.33 -0.32
CA GLY A 89 12.34 -20.53 0.49
C GLY A 89 10.93 -21.13 0.58
N VAL A 90 10.30 -21.35 -0.58
CA VAL A 90 8.93 -21.90 -0.69
C VAL A 90 8.81 -23.26 0.02
N MET A 91 9.83 -24.10 -0.05
CA MET A 91 9.85 -25.39 0.63
C MET A 91 9.77 -25.26 2.14
N THR A 92 10.40 -24.25 2.75
CA THR A 92 10.33 -24.06 4.21
C THR A 92 8.94 -23.73 4.71
N HIS A 93 8.11 -23.11 3.86
CA HIS A 93 6.73 -22.74 4.14
C HIS A 93 5.79 -23.95 4.19
N ASN A 94 6.08 -25.05 3.49
CA ASN A 94 5.19 -26.19 3.21
C ASN A 94 4.12 -26.58 4.26
N ALA A 95 2.91 -26.90 3.79
CA ALA A 95 1.74 -27.25 4.63
C ALA A 95 1.64 -28.73 5.05
N GLU A 96 2.63 -29.57 4.73
CA GLU A 96 2.66 -30.99 5.13
C GLU A 96 3.66 -31.27 6.25
N TRP A 97 4.79 -30.56 6.27
CA TRP A 97 5.86 -30.72 7.26
C TRP A 97 6.63 -29.42 7.57
N GLY A 98 6.35 -28.33 6.86
CA GLY A 98 7.04 -27.04 7.00
C GLY A 98 6.42 -26.12 8.05
N ALA A 99 6.71 -24.82 7.93
CA ALA A 99 6.23 -23.79 8.85
C ALA A 99 4.69 -23.69 8.89
N ASP A 100 4.03 -23.75 7.73
CA ASP A 100 2.56 -23.65 7.63
C ASP A 100 1.87 -24.87 8.28
N PHE A 101 2.43 -26.07 8.09
CA PHE A 101 1.96 -27.27 8.79
C PHE A 101 1.97 -27.06 10.32
N TYR A 102 3.05 -26.50 10.85
CA TYR A 102 3.22 -26.32 12.28
C TYR A 102 2.19 -25.35 12.88
N ALA A 103 1.91 -24.21 12.23
CA ALA A 103 0.91 -23.27 12.76
C ALA A 103 -0.53 -23.78 12.57
N HIS A 104 -0.88 -24.36 11.42
CA HIS A 104 -2.25 -24.80 11.14
C HIS A 104 -2.60 -26.22 11.62
N SER A 105 -1.68 -26.93 12.27
CA SER A 105 -1.93 -28.26 12.83
C SER A 105 -3.12 -28.31 13.81
N ILE A 106 -3.56 -27.16 14.34
CA ILE A 106 -4.77 -27.03 15.17
C ILE A 106 -6.05 -27.51 14.45
N TYR A 107 -6.08 -27.44 13.12
CA TYR A 107 -7.22 -27.83 12.28
C TYR A 107 -7.17 -29.28 11.79
N SER A 108 -6.14 -30.04 12.14
CA SER A 108 -6.09 -31.47 11.85
C SER A 108 -7.15 -32.25 12.63
N GLU A 109 -7.53 -33.45 12.16
CA GLU A 109 -8.50 -34.30 12.86
C GLU A 109 -8.06 -34.65 14.29
N THR A 110 -6.74 -34.76 14.52
CA THR A 110 -6.13 -35.04 15.82
C THR A 110 -5.00 -34.05 16.09
N PRO A 111 -5.30 -32.82 16.54
CA PRO A 111 -4.30 -31.79 16.72
C PRO A 111 -3.24 -32.21 17.73
N PRO A 112 -1.94 -32.21 17.35
CA PRO A 112 -0.87 -32.57 18.26
C PRO A 112 -0.77 -31.56 19.42
N ASP A 113 -0.19 -31.96 20.55
CA ASP A 113 0.05 -31.03 21.66
C ASP A 113 1.35 -30.25 21.45
N MET A 114 1.31 -29.30 20.52
CA MET A 114 2.44 -28.43 20.17
C MET A 114 2.32 -27.07 20.86
N TYR A 115 3.42 -26.32 20.88
CA TYR A 115 3.45 -25.01 21.52
C TYR A 115 2.38 -24.06 20.95
N SER A 116 2.30 -23.89 19.62
CA SER A 116 1.28 -23.05 18.96
C SER A 116 -0.13 -23.40 19.44
N ILE A 117 -0.50 -24.67 19.34
CA ILE A 117 -1.79 -25.22 19.76
C ILE A 117 -2.08 -24.97 21.24
N ARG A 118 -1.10 -25.14 22.13
CA ARG A 118 -1.27 -24.84 23.56
C ARG A 118 -1.55 -23.36 23.81
N LYS A 119 -0.83 -22.46 23.15
CA LYS A 119 -1.04 -21.01 23.30
C LYS A 119 -2.38 -20.57 22.71
N PHE A 120 -2.77 -21.11 21.55
CA PHE A 120 -4.08 -20.84 20.94
C PHE A 120 -5.23 -21.27 21.86
N ARG A 121 -5.18 -22.51 22.38
CA ARG A 121 -6.19 -23.03 23.32
C ARG A 121 -6.23 -22.21 24.60
N GLN A 122 -5.07 -21.85 25.15
CA GLN A 122 -5.00 -21.04 26.36
C GLN A 122 -5.66 -19.67 26.16
N LEU A 123 -5.32 -18.94 25.10
CA LEU A 123 -5.89 -17.62 24.83
C LEU A 123 -7.41 -17.71 24.55
N ARG A 124 -7.81 -18.73 23.77
CA ARG A 124 -9.22 -19.05 23.51
C ARG A 124 -10.00 -19.28 24.80
N ASP A 125 -9.48 -20.11 25.69
CA ASP A 125 -10.17 -20.51 26.92
C ASP A 125 -10.22 -19.36 27.94
N GLU A 126 -9.16 -18.52 28.01
CA GLU A 126 -9.10 -17.35 28.89
C GLU A 126 -10.11 -16.26 28.47
N PHE A 127 -10.35 -16.06 27.18
CA PHE A 127 -11.17 -14.95 26.67
C PHE A 127 -12.48 -15.34 26.00
N GLY A 128 -12.75 -16.64 25.82
CA GLY A 128 -13.96 -17.13 25.16
C GLY A 128 -14.05 -16.77 23.66
N ILE A 129 -12.90 -16.54 23.00
CA ILE A 129 -12.82 -16.26 21.56
C ILE A 129 -12.79 -17.55 20.73
N THR A 130 -12.85 -17.46 19.41
CA THR A 130 -12.68 -18.63 18.54
C THR A 130 -11.22 -19.09 18.46
N VAL A 131 -11.00 -20.33 18.02
CA VAL A 131 -9.63 -20.84 17.78
C VAL A 131 -8.91 -19.99 16.72
N SER A 132 -9.59 -19.64 15.63
CA SER A 132 -9.04 -18.78 14.56
C SER A 132 -8.59 -17.44 15.14
N GLN A 133 -9.46 -16.74 15.88
CA GLN A 133 -9.09 -15.47 16.50
C GLN A 133 -7.91 -15.60 17.48
N ALA A 134 -7.81 -16.72 18.19
CA ALA A 134 -6.69 -16.97 19.08
C ALA A 134 -5.38 -17.25 18.34
N GLU A 135 -5.45 -17.96 17.22
CA GLU A 135 -4.34 -18.17 16.28
C GLU A 135 -3.84 -16.83 15.74
N ASP A 136 -4.73 -16.01 15.17
CA ASP A 136 -4.41 -14.69 14.61
C ASP A 136 -3.66 -13.80 15.62
N VAL A 137 -4.12 -13.76 16.87
CA VAL A 137 -3.47 -12.97 17.94
C VAL A 137 -2.08 -13.54 18.27
N ILE A 138 -1.95 -14.85 18.42
CA ILE A 138 -0.69 -15.47 18.84
C ILE A 138 0.35 -15.40 17.72
N GLU A 139 -0.04 -15.58 16.46
CA GLU A 139 0.85 -15.46 15.31
C GLU A 139 1.39 -14.05 15.18
N MET A 140 0.53 -13.03 15.29
CA MET A 140 0.96 -11.64 15.34
C MET A 140 1.89 -11.38 16.52
N CYS A 141 1.65 -11.99 17.69
CA CYS A 141 2.55 -11.84 18.82
C CYS A 141 3.92 -12.48 18.55
N VAL A 142 3.99 -13.66 17.94
CA VAL A 142 5.27 -14.30 17.57
C VAL A 142 6.03 -13.47 16.55
N GLU A 143 5.35 -12.95 15.53
CA GLU A 143 5.93 -12.04 14.53
C GLU A 143 6.64 -10.85 15.20
N ILE A 144 5.95 -10.21 16.15
CA ILE A 144 6.49 -9.07 16.89
C ILE A 144 7.62 -9.50 17.82
N GLN A 145 7.51 -10.62 18.52
CA GLN A 145 8.60 -11.11 19.39
C GLN A 145 9.88 -11.37 18.60
N ILE A 146 9.79 -12.02 17.44
CA ILE A 146 10.91 -12.23 16.52
C ILE A 146 11.54 -10.88 16.16
N ARG A 147 10.71 -9.91 15.77
CA ARG A 147 11.20 -8.57 15.45
C ARG A 147 11.86 -7.88 16.65
N LEU A 148 11.28 -7.90 17.83
CA LEU A 148 11.84 -7.26 19.02
C LEU A 148 13.19 -7.88 19.42
N LEU A 149 13.36 -9.19 19.19
CA LEU A 149 14.59 -9.91 19.52
C LEU A 149 15.70 -9.72 18.47
N LEU A 150 15.35 -9.61 17.18
CA LEU A 150 16.33 -9.43 16.09
C LEU A 150 16.67 -7.96 15.81
N GLY A 151 15.84 -7.02 16.27
CA GLY A 151 16.04 -5.59 16.08
C GLY A 151 15.59 -5.06 14.70
N PRO A 152 15.64 -3.73 14.49
CA PRO A 152 15.12 -3.05 13.29
C PRO A 152 15.75 -3.50 11.99
N ALA A 153 17.01 -3.93 12.02
CA ALA A 153 17.71 -4.45 10.85
C ALA A 153 17.02 -5.70 10.25
N TRP A 154 16.19 -6.41 11.02
CA TRP A 154 15.38 -7.51 10.51
C TRP A 154 14.27 -7.02 9.58
N GLY A 155 13.59 -5.92 9.94
CA GLY A 155 12.60 -5.27 9.06
C GLY A 155 13.22 -4.81 7.74
N THR A 156 14.39 -4.17 7.81
CA THR A 156 15.17 -3.78 6.62
C THR A 156 15.51 -4.98 5.74
N LEU A 157 15.83 -6.14 6.32
CA LEU A 157 16.14 -7.34 5.55
C LEU A 157 14.91 -7.89 4.84
N ILE A 158 13.74 -7.92 5.49
CA ILE A 158 12.46 -8.31 4.89
C ILE A 158 12.12 -7.38 3.72
N ALA A 159 12.24 -6.06 3.92
CA ALA A 159 11.97 -5.07 2.88
C ALA A 159 12.89 -5.29 1.67
N ARG A 160 14.20 -5.46 1.90
CA ARG A 160 15.18 -5.75 0.86
C ARG A 160 14.91 -7.06 0.12
N ALA A 161 14.47 -8.11 0.82
CA ALA A 161 14.13 -9.39 0.20
C ALA A 161 12.95 -9.25 -0.77
N ALA A 162 11.91 -8.51 -0.37
CA ALA A 162 10.80 -8.18 -1.24
C ALA A 162 11.24 -7.29 -2.43
N ASP A 163 11.99 -6.23 -2.17
CA ASP A 163 12.43 -5.27 -3.20
C ASP A 163 13.32 -5.94 -4.27
N ALA A 164 14.19 -6.87 -3.88
CA ALA A 164 15.05 -7.65 -4.77
C ALA A 164 14.28 -8.66 -5.64
N SER A 165 13.05 -8.99 -5.29
CA SER A 165 12.21 -9.87 -6.11
C SER A 165 11.81 -9.17 -7.40
N GLY A 166 12.15 -9.76 -8.56
CA GLY A 166 11.92 -9.16 -9.88
C GLY A 166 11.17 -10.07 -10.85
N GLU A 167 11.19 -9.69 -12.13
CA GLU A 167 10.50 -10.40 -13.21
C GLU A 167 10.86 -11.90 -13.30
N ALA A 168 12.09 -12.27 -12.91
CA ALA A 168 12.52 -13.66 -12.87
C ALA A 168 11.71 -14.50 -11.86
N HIS A 169 11.44 -13.98 -10.67
CA HIS A 169 10.59 -14.67 -9.69
C HIS A 169 9.14 -14.73 -10.17
N GLU A 170 8.61 -13.66 -10.76
CA GLU A 170 7.26 -13.67 -11.35
C GLU A 170 7.14 -14.75 -12.42
N GLN A 171 8.12 -14.83 -13.32
CA GLN A 171 8.15 -15.82 -14.38
C GLN A 171 8.28 -17.25 -13.82
N ALA A 172 9.11 -17.48 -12.80
CA ALA A 172 9.25 -18.78 -12.18
C ALA A 172 7.92 -19.29 -11.58
N MET A 173 7.14 -18.40 -10.96
CA MET A 173 5.81 -18.75 -10.43
C MET A 173 4.80 -19.02 -11.56
N VAL A 174 4.85 -18.22 -12.64
CA VAL A 174 4.01 -18.43 -13.82
C VAL A 174 4.30 -19.79 -14.47
N ASP A 175 5.57 -20.08 -14.74
CA ASP A 175 6.01 -21.31 -15.40
C ASP A 175 5.65 -22.55 -14.57
N ALA A 176 5.75 -22.45 -13.25
CA ALA A 176 5.43 -23.55 -12.34
C ALA A 176 3.92 -23.81 -12.22
N TYR A 177 3.09 -22.75 -12.18
CA TYR A 177 1.72 -22.88 -11.67
C TYR A 177 0.61 -22.44 -12.64
N ALA A 178 0.84 -21.57 -13.63
CA ALA A 178 -0.25 -21.00 -14.43
C ALA A 178 -1.04 -22.05 -15.23
N THR A 179 -0.33 -22.93 -15.95
CA THR A 179 -0.97 -23.99 -16.74
C THR A 179 -1.74 -24.98 -15.85
N GLU A 180 -1.16 -25.33 -14.70
CA GLU A 180 -1.79 -26.25 -13.75
C GLU A 180 -3.02 -25.62 -13.08
N LEU A 181 -2.94 -24.34 -12.72
CA LEU A 181 -4.04 -23.58 -12.13
C LEU A 181 -5.22 -23.51 -13.11
N ALA A 182 -4.96 -23.15 -14.37
CA ALA A 182 -5.97 -23.14 -15.43
C ALA A 182 -6.60 -24.53 -15.67
N ALA A 183 -5.84 -25.60 -15.53
CA ALA A 183 -6.36 -26.97 -15.66
C ALA A 183 -7.30 -27.37 -14.49
N ARG A 184 -7.08 -26.83 -13.29
CA ARG A 184 -7.87 -27.15 -12.09
C ARG A 184 -9.12 -26.29 -11.93
N VAL A 185 -9.11 -25.09 -12.50
CA VAL A 185 -10.20 -24.11 -12.34
C VAL A 185 -11.05 -24.10 -13.60
N THR A 186 -12.28 -24.60 -13.49
CA THR A 186 -13.19 -24.66 -14.65
C THR A 186 -13.47 -23.26 -15.21
N GLY A 187 -13.10 -23.04 -16.47
CA GLY A 187 -13.34 -21.78 -17.19
C GLY A 187 -12.25 -20.73 -17.01
N LEU A 188 -11.16 -21.03 -16.31
CA LEU A 188 -9.99 -20.16 -16.23
C LEU A 188 -9.09 -20.38 -17.45
N ASP A 189 -8.86 -19.32 -18.21
CA ASP A 189 -7.96 -19.34 -19.36
C ASP A 189 -6.48 -19.30 -18.90
N PRO A 190 -5.55 -20.01 -19.56
CA PRO A 190 -4.14 -19.97 -19.19
C PRO A 190 -3.52 -18.57 -19.16
N GLN A 191 -3.84 -17.69 -20.13
CA GLN A 191 -3.30 -16.32 -20.14
C GLN A 191 -3.84 -15.49 -18.98
N LYS A 192 -5.10 -15.74 -18.59
CA LYS A 192 -5.69 -15.12 -17.39
C LYS A 192 -4.99 -15.62 -16.13
N ALA A 193 -4.76 -16.92 -15.98
CA ALA A 193 -4.00 -17.49 -14.87
C ALA A 193 -2.58 -16.93 -14.77
N GLU A 194 -1.88 -16.74 -15.91
CA GLU A 194 -0.57 -16.09 -15.94
C GLU A 194 -0.64 -14.64 -15.43
N ALA A 195 -1.60 -13.86 -15.92
CA ALA A 195 -1.79 -12.47 -15.51
C ALA A 195 -2.12 -12.37 -14.01
N ASP A 196 -2.99 -13.25 -13.50
CA ASP A 196 -3.39 -13.27 -12.11
C ASP A 196 -2.24 -13.66 -11.19
N ILE A 197 -1.42 -14.66 -11.55
CA ILE A 197 -0.22 -14.99 -10.80
C ILE A 197 0.76 -13.82 -10.77
N ARG A 198 1.04 -13.15 -11.90
CA ARG A 198 1.96 -12.00 -11.91
C ARG A 198 1.46 -10.86 -11.03
N MET A 199 0.18 -10.50 -11.19
CA MET A 199 -0.45 -9.47 -10.38
C MET A 199 -0.35 -9.80 -8.90
N ALA A 200 -0.63 -11.05 -8.53
CA ALA A 200 -0.64 -11.49 -7.16
C ALA A 200 0.77 -11.57 -6.54
N VAL A 201 1.78 -12.01 -7.28
CA VAL A 201 3.20 -11.96 -6.86
C VAL A 201 3.67 -10.52 -6.66
N ARG A 202 3.38 -9.61 -7.61
CA ARG A 202 3.72 -8.18 -7.50
C ARG A 202 3.01 -7.53 -6.31
N GLY A 203 1.74 -7.88 -6.12
CA GLY A 203 0.96 -7.40 -5.02
C GLY A 203 1.51 -7.82 -3.66
N TYR A 204 1.84 -9.11 -3.54
CA TYR A 204 2.44 -9.66 -2.34
C TYR A 204 3.84 -9.07 -2.07
N LYS A 205 4.65 -8.85 -3.12
CA LYS A 205 5.92 -8.12 -3.02
C LYS A 205 5.72 -6.77 -2.32
N SER A 206 4.76 -5.95 -2.76
CA SER A 206 4.48 -4.65 -2.15
C SER A 206 4.07 -4.77 -0.68
N LEU A 207 3.25 -5.77 -0.34
CA LEU A 207 2.85 -6.04 1.05
C LEU A 207 4.03 -6.44 1.93
N ALA A 208 4.86 -7.38 1.49
CA ALA A 208 6.03 -7.84 2.22
C ALA A 208 7.06 -6.70 2.40
N ALA A 209 7.28 -5.87 1.36
CA ALA A 209 8.18 -4.74 1.44
C ALA A 209 7.72 -3.72 2.50
N THR A 210 6.42 -3.43 2.57
CA THR A 210 5.92 -2.52 3.59
C THR A 210 5.92 -3.12 4.98
N LEU A 211 5.55 -4.39 5.14
CA LEU A 211 5.69 -5.05 6.43
C LEU A 211 7.13 -4.92 6.94
N GLY A 212 8.12 -5.18 6.09
CA GLY A 212 9.53 -4.96 6.43
C GLY A 212 9.82 -3.54 6.93
N ARG A 213 9.35 -2.51 6.23
CA ARG A 213 9.50 -1.10 6.64
C ARG A 213 8.77 -0.77 7.95
N GLN A 214 7.56 -1.29 8.17
CA GLN A 214 6.82 -1.11 9.42
C GLN A 214 7.56 -1.75 10.60
N LEU A 215 8.19 -2.90 10.36
CA LEU A 215 9.03 -3.52 11.35
C LEU A 215 10.28 -2.67 11.65
N GLU A 216 10.70 -1.69 10.86
CA GLU A 216 11.83 -0.81 11.21
C GLU A 216 11.53 0.17 12.36
N SER A 217 10.24 0.43 12.62
CA SER A 217 9.79 1.31 13.70
C SER A 217 10.33 0.91 15.07
N ASP A 218 10.35 1.89 15.98
CA ASP A 218 10.69 1.62 17.37
C ASP A 218 9.60 0.77 18.06
N GLU A 219 9.96 0.19 19.20
CA GLU A 219 9.06 -0.71 19.94
C GLU A 219 7.76 -0.02 20.40
N ALA A 220 7.82 1.26 20.77
CA ALA A 220 6.65 1.99 21.23
C ALA A 220 5.66 2.24 20.08
N GLU A 221 6.16 2.64 18.91
CA GLU A 221 5.39 2.80 17.69
C GLU A 221 4.72 1.50 17.26
N ILE A 222 5.47 0.37 17.28
CA ILE A 222 4.95 -0.96 16.94
C ILE A 222 3.77 -1.31 17.86
N HIS A 223 3.93 -1.18 19.18
CA HIS A 223 2.86 -1.51 20.13
C HIS A 223 1.64 -0.60 19.99
N GLN A 224 1.85 0.68 19.67
CA GLN A 224 0.76 1.63 19.46
C GLN A 224 -0.05 1.31 18.20
N ALA A 225 0.60 0.87 17.13
CA ALA A 225 -0.06 0.56 15.86
C ALA A 225 -0.90 -0.73 15.89
N ILE A 226 -0.53 -1.70 16.73
CA ILE A 226 -1.14 -3.05 16.69
C ILE A 226 -2.58 -3.09 17.20
N SER A 227 -2.89 -2.40 18.30
CA SER A 227 -4.21 -2.54 18.93
C SER A 227 -5.36 -2.09 18.01
N PRO A 228 -5.26 -0.94 17.31
CA PRO A 228 -6.29 -0.53 16.35
C PRO A 228 -6.44 -1.49 15.17
N VAL A 229 -5.33 -2.01 14.64
CA VAL A 229 -5.33 -2.96 13.51
C VAL A 229 -5.95 -4.30 13.93
N LEU A 230 -5.57 -4.82 15.09
CA LEU A 230 -6.10 -6.06 15.62
C LEU A 230 -7.60 -5.96 15.94
N ALA A 231 -8.06 -4.81 16.44
CA ALA A 231 -9.47 -4.56 16.71
C ALA A 231 -10.33 -4.66 15.44
N LEU A 232 -9.84 -4.02 14.38
CA LEU A 232 -10.44 -4.07 13.06
C LEU A 232 -10.50 -5.50 12.53
N TYR A 233 -9.38 -6.22 12.63
CA TYR A 233 -9.25 -7.59 12.15
C TYR A 233 -10.13 -8.59 12.92
N LEU A 234 -10.22 -8.46 14.25
CA LEU A 234 -11.05 -9.33 15.09
C LEU A 234 -12.53 -8.93 15.12
N GLY A 235 -12.88 -7.76 14.55
CA GLY A 235 -14.22 -7.18 14.63
C GLY A 235 -14.64 -6.87 16.07
N CYS A 236 -13.73 -6.30 16.87
CA CYS A 236 -13.97 -6.00 18.28
C CYS A 236 -13.51 -4.59 18.67
N GLU A 237 -13.78 -4.19 19.92
CA GLU A 237 -13.35 -2.89 20.44
C GLU A 237 -11.83 -2.83 20.63
N GLU A 238 -11.22 -1.67 20.40
CA GLU A 238 -9.76 -1.49 20.53
C GLU A 238 -9.22 -1.89 21.91
N ALA A 239 -9.96 -1.55 22.98
CA ALA A 239 -9.57 -1.92 24.34
C ALA A 239 -9.57 -3.45 24.56
N GLN A 240 -10.45 -4.17 23.86
CA GLN A 240 -10.53 -5.62 23.91
C GLN A 240 -9.35 -6.24 23.12
N ALA A 241 -9.09 -5.75 21.91
CA ALA A 241 -7.93 -6.16 21.12
C ALA A 241 -6.60 -5.91 21.86
N ALA A 242 -6.44 -4.75 22.48
CA ALA A 242 -5.27 -4.43 23.31
C ALA A 242 -5.08 -5.41 24.48
N THR A 243 -6.18 -5.93 25.04
CA THR A 243 -6.14 -6.93 26.11
C THR A 243 -5.65 -8.28 25.57
N TYR A 244 -6.16 -8.72 24.42
CA TYR A 244 -5.73 -9.94 23.77
C TYR A 244 -4.27 -9.87 23.36
N TYR A 245 -3.85 -8.75 22.75
CA TYR A 245 -2.49 -8.52 22.33
C TYR A 245 -1.50 -8.58 23.50
N ARG A 246 -1.78 -7.85 24.60
CA ARG A 246 -0.92 -7.87 25.78
C ARG A 246 -0.76 -9.27 26.35
N ARG A 247 -1.86 -10.02 26.42
CA ARG A 247 -1.83 -11.40 26.89
C ARG A 247 -1.08 -12.32 25.93
N GLY A 248 -1.28 -12.16 24.62
CA GLY A 248 -0.54 -12.89 23.59
C GLY A 248 0.97 -12.68 23.68
N LEU A 249 1.43 -11.45 23.91
CA LEU A 249 2.85 -11.14 24.14
C LEU A 249 3.41 -11.86 25.37
N GLU A 250 2.65 -11.90 26.47
CA GLU A 250 3.05 -12.66 27.66
C GLU A 250 3.16 -14.15 27.39
N LEU A 251 2.20 -14.72 26.65
CA LEU A 251 2.16 -16.13 26.30
C LEU A 251 3.28 -16.55 25.34
N THR A 252 3.80 -15.62 24.55
CA THR A 252 4.79 -15.86 23.48
C THR A 252 6.21 -15.43 23.84
N LYS A 253 6.47 -15.01 25.08
CA LYS A 253 7.80 -14.57 25.54
C LYS A 253 8.91 -15.63 25.38
N ASP A 254 8.52 -16.89 25.36
CA ASP A 254 9.37 -18.08 25.22
C ASP A 254 9.42 -18.61 23.77
N CYS A 255 8.88 -17.88 22.78
CA CYS A 255 8.70 -18.40 21.43
C CYS A 255 10.01 -18.79 20.73
N MET A 256 11.16 -18.16 21.03
CA MET A 256 12.41 -18.46 20.34
C MET A 256 12.93 -19.89 20.59
N GLU A 257 12.75 -20.43 21.80
CA GLU A 257 13.12 -21.83 22.06
C GLU A 257 12.33 -22.79 21.17
N GLU A 258 11.05 -22.46 20.95
CA GLU A 258 10.20 -23.23 20.06
C GLU A 258 10.55 -22.98 18.58
N MET A 259 10.87 -21.75 18.19
CA MET A 259 11.31 -21.43 16.83
C MET A 259 12.57 -22.22 16.47
N ASP A 260 13.57 -22.30 17.37
CA ASP A 260 14.78 -23.10 17.16
C ASP A 260 14.46 -24.58 16.99
N ARG A 261 13.50 -25.10 17.78
CA ARG A 261 13.02 -26.48 17.68
C ARG A 261 12.38 -26.76 16.31
N ILE A 262 11.50 -25.87 15.85
CA ILE A 262 10.82 -25.99 14.55
C ILE A 262 11.83 -25.89 13.40
N CYS A 263 12.78 -24.96 13.47
CA CYS A 263 13.82 -24.83 12.46
C CYS A 263 14.66 -26.10 12.34
N ALA A 264 15.01 -26.74 13.46
CA ALA A 264 15.70 -28.02 13.46
C ALA A 264 14.86 -29.16 12.85
N GLU A 265 13.56 -29.19 13.12
CA GLU A 265 12.62 -30.17 12.55
C GLU A 265 12.50 -30.02 11.04
N ILE A 266 12.29 -28.79 10.54
CA ILE A 266 12.23 -28.48 9.11
C ILE A 266 13.57 -28.78 8.44
N LYS A 267 14.70 -28.46 9.08
CA LYS A 267 16.05 -28.79 8.58
C LYS A 267 16.25 -30.29 8.40
N ALA A 268 15.65 -31.14 9.24
CA ALA A 268 15.72 -32.59 9.09
C ALA A 268 15.01 -33.09 7.82
N HIS A 269 13.96 -32.38 7.36
CA HIS A 269 13.30 -32.65 6.07
C HIS A 269 14.08 -32.09 4.88
N MET A 270 14.92 -31.08 5.10
CA MET A 270 15.73 -30.43 4.07
C MET A 270 17.24 -30.45 4.42
N PRO A 271 17.88 -31.63 4.52
CA PRO A 271 19.25 -31.75 5.02
C PRO A 271 20.26 -30.98 4.16
N ASP A 272 20.00 -30.89 2.86
CA ASP A 272 20.83 -30.19 1.87
C ASP A 272 20.42 -28.73 1.66
N ALA A 273 19.48 -28.20 2.45
CA ALA A 273 19.09 -26.79 2.37
C ALA A 273 20.30 -25.90 2.64
N VAL A 274 20.74 -25.20 1.60
CA VAL A 274 21.74 -24.14 1.64
C VAL A 274 21.12 -22.87 1.05
N GLU A 275 21.78 -21.73 1.14
CA GLU A 275 21.29 -20.45 0.61
C GLU A 275 20.93 -20.46 -0.90
N GLY A 276 21.19 -21.54 -1.64
CA GLY A 276 21.17 -21.59 -3.10
C GLY A 276 22.49 -21.08 -3.67
N GLU A 277 22.83 -21.47 -4.90
CA GLU A 277 24.05 -20.97 -5.54
C GLU A 277 23.97 -19.44 -5.70
N HIS A 278 25.08 -18.75 -5.38
CA HIS A 278 25.27 -17.29 -5.52
C HIS A 278 25.30 -16.83 -6.98
N GLU A 279 24.36 -17.28 -7.81
CA GLU A 279 24.13 -16.63 -9.10
C GLU A 279 23.12 -15.50 -8.91
N ALA A 280 23.45 -14.37 -9.52
CA ALA A 280 22.82 -13.06 -9.38
C ALA A 280 21.36 -13.05 -9.87
N GLU A 281 20.48 -13.80 -9.23
CA GLU A 281 19.04 -13.72 -9.42
C GLU A 281 18.50 -12.60 -8.50
N GLY A 282 18.48 -11.38 -9.04
CA GLY A 282 17.74 -10.25 -8.45
C GLY A 282 18.58 -9.20 -7.71
N GLU A 283 19.91 -9.35 -7.61
CA GLU A 283 20.76 -8.26 -7.12
C GLU A 283 21.03 -7.20 -8.20
N THR A 284 20.01 -6.45 -8.59
CA THR A 284 20.29 -5.05 -8.97
C THR A 284 20.45 -4.29 -7.67
N ALA A 285 21.69 -4.17 -7.20
CA ALA A 285 22.02 -3.16 -6.20
C ALA A 285 21.42 -1.83 -6.69
N PRO A 286 20.63 -1.10 -5.86
CA PRO A 286 20.30 0.25 -6.22
C PRO A 286 21.64 0.97 -6.38
N GLU A 287 21.87 1.54 -7.56
CA GLU A 287 22.99 2.45 -7.77
C GLU A 287 22.98 3.43 -6.60
N GLU A 288 24.11 3.52 -5.88
CA GLU A 288 24.34 4.56 -4.89
C GLU A 288 24.28 5.90 -5.62
N LYS A 289 23.07 6.43 -5.80
CA LYS A 289 22.86 7.82 -6.14
C LYS A 289 23.45 8.60 -4.99
N GLU A 290 24.42 9.46 -5.30
CA GLU A 290 25.00 10.45 -4.39
C GLU A 290 23.92 10.92 -3.41
N ALA A 291 24.27 10.96 -2.12
CA ALA A 291 23.41 11.39 -1.03
C ALA A 291 22.87 12.81 -1.27
N HIS A 292 21.88 12.93 -2.14
CA HIS A 292 20.96 14.04 -2.22
C HIS A 292 20.22 14.04 -0.89
N ARG A 293 20.10 15.22 -0.27
CA ARG A 293 19.21 15.36 0.87
C ARG A 293 17.84 14.80 0.44
N PRO A 294 17.22 13.92 1.24
CA PRO A 294 15.90 13.40 0.89
C PRO A 294 14.96 14.57 0.68
N ALA A 295 14.29 14.59 -0.48
CA ALA A 295 13.27 15.59 -0.80
C ALA A 295 12.18 15.55 0.29
N VAL A 296 11.62 16.71 0.63
CA VAL A 296 10.47 16.80 1.53
C VAL A 296 9.25 16.10 0.93
N VAL A 297 9.03 16.27 -0.38
CA VAL A 297 7.98 15.60 -1.14
C VAL A 297 8.32 15.57 -2.63
N ASP A 298 8.00 14.47 -3.33
CA ASP A 298 8.05 14.37 -4.79
C ASP A 298 6.69 13.88 -5.30
N PHE A 299 5.89 14.81 -5.85
CA PHE A 299 4.56 14.48 -6.36
C PHE A 299 4.61 13.68 -7.68
N CYS A 300 5.66 13.85 -8.50
CA CYS A 300 5.81 13.00 -9.67
C CYS A 300 6.03 11.55 -9.26
N GLN A 301 6.91 11.31 -8.28
CA GLN A 301 7.10 9.99 -7.71
C GLN A 301 5.82 9.49 -7.03
N ALA A 302 5.11 10.31 -6.26
CA ALA A 302 3.89 9.91 -5.57
C ALA A 302 2.79 9.47 -6.55
N PHE A 303 2.52 10.26 -7.61
CA PHE A 303 1.56 9.87 -8.66
C PHE A 303 2.03 8.61 -9.39
N THR A 304 3.32 8.48 -9.71
CA THR A 304 3.87 7.27 -10.33
C THR A 304 3.65 6.04 -9.46
N GLN A 305 3.93 6.13 -8.15
CA GLN A 305 3.76 5.04 -7.20
C GLN A 305 2.31 4.56 -7.08
N VAL A 306 1.33 5.46 -7.21
CA VAL A 306 -0.09 5.09 -7.22
C VAL A 306 -0.50 4.54 -8.60
N HIS A 307 -0.10 5.20 -9.68
CA HIS A 307 -0.45 4.85 -11.06
C HIS A 307 0.10 3.48 -11.47
N GLU A 308 1.35 3.19 -11.11
CA GLU A 308 2.05 1.94 -11.44
C GLU A 308 1.83 0.85 -10.37
N ASN A 309 0.98 1.11 -9.38
CA ASN A 309 0.78 0.18 -8.29
C ASN A 309 0.08 -1.10 -8.79
N PRO A 310 0.73 -2.28 -8.75
CA PRO A 310 0.16 -3.51 -9.26
C PRO A 310 -1.11 -3.94 -8.50
N LEU A 311 -1.19 -3.59 -7.21
CA LEU A 311 -2.37 -3.85 -6.39
C LEU A 311 -3.58 -3.01 -6.80
N LEU A 312 -3.34 -1.85 -7.40
CA LEU A 312 -4.39 -0.94 -7.87
C LEU A 312 -4.75 -1.22 -9.33
N GLN A 313 -3.79 -1.63 -10.15
CA GLN A 313 -4.00 -2.01 -11.55
C GLN A 313 -4.76 -3.33 -11.72
N GLY A 314 -4.64 -4.25 -10.76
CA GLY A 314 -5.36 -5.53 -10.76
C GLY A 314 -6.85 -5.42 -10.40
N LEU A 315 -7.37 -4.21 -10.16
CA LEU A 315 -8.74 -3.97 -9.75
C LEU A 315 -9.70 -3.88 -10.95
N ASP A 316 -11.01 -3.87 -10.66
CA ASP A 316 -12.06 -3.80 -11.67
C ASP A 316 -11.83 -2.67 -12.70
N PRO A 317 -12.33 -2.79 -13.95
CA PRO A 317 -12.09 -1.81 -15.02
C PRO A 317 -12.48 -0.36 -14.67
N GLU A 318 -13.47 -0.17 -13.80
CA GLU A 318 -13.88 1.15 -13.29
C GLU A 318 -12.83 1.76 -12.35
N PHE A 319 -12.12 0.93 -11.57
CA PHE A 319 -11.01 1.34 -10.72
C PHE A 319 -9.76 1.62 -11.55
N ALA A 320 -9.46 0.77 -12.53
CA ALA A 320 -8.39 1.05 -13.49
C ALA A 320 -8.58 2.42 -14.14
N ALA A 321 -9.82 2.76 -14.54
CA ALA A 321 -10.14 4.09 -15.06
C ALA A 321 -9.89 5.22 -14.05
N PHE A 322 -10.06 5.00 -12.74
CA PHE A 322 -9.69 5.98 -11.71
C PHE A 322 -8.18 6.11 -11.53
N VAL A 323 -7.44 4.99 -11.53
CA VAL A 323 -5.97 4.99 -11.44
C VAL A 323 -5.34 5.70 -12.64
N GLU A 324 -5.91 5.53 -13.84
CA GLU A 324 -5.49 6.26 -15.04
C GLU A 324 -5.66 7.78 -14.91
N LEU A 325 -6.63 8.26 -14.12
CA LEU A 325 -6.76 9.70 -13.84
C LEU A 325 -5.57 10.24 -13.03
N LEU A 326 -4.86 9.37 -12.30
CA LEU A 326 -3.64 9.66 -11.56
C LEU A 326 -2.37 9.45 -12.38
N ASN A 327 -2.46 9.37 -13.71
CA ASN A 327 -1.27 9.33 -14.55
C ASN A 327 -0.42 10.60 -14.34
N PRO A 328 0.85 10.48 -13.90
CA PRO A 328 1.68 11.63 -13.53
C PRO A 328 1.89 12.64 -14.67
N ALA A 329 1.80 12.20 -15.93
CA ALA A 329 1.99 13.07 -17.09
C ALA A 329 0.74 13.89 -17.44
N THR A 330 -0.45 13.44 -17.06
CA THR A 330 -1.72 14.01 -17.54
C THR A 330 -2.75 14.31 -16.46
N ALA A 331 -2.51 13.92 -15.21
CA ALA A 331 -3.43 14.14 -14.11
C ALA A 331 -3.75 15.64 -13.95
N ASP A 332 -5.04 15.96 -13.95
CA ASP A 332 -5.60 17.30 -13.74
C ASP A 332 -6.98 17.11 -13.09
N LEU A 333 -6.97 16.93 -11.77
CA LEU A 333 -8.07 16.43 -10.96
C LEU A 333 -8.79 17.51 -10.17
N ASN A 334 -8.09 18.58 -9.84
CA ASN A 334 -8.53 19.65 -8.94
C ASN A 334 -9.49 20.66 -9.62
N GLY A 335 -10.08 20.32 -10.76
CA GLY A 335 -11.09 21.11 -11.46
C GLY A 335 -12.50 20.88 -10.92
N THR A 336 -13.47 20.65 -11.80
CA THR A 336 -14.84 20.25 -11.42
C THR A 336 -15.01 18.74 -11.54
N PHE A 337 -15.74 18.13 -10.61
CA PHE A 337 -16.03 16.70 -10.66
C PHE A 337 -17.52 16.40 -10.43
N ASN A 338 -17.94 15.27 -10.99
CA ASN A 338 -19.24 14.66 -10.80
C ASN A 338 -19.08 13.14 -10.71
N VAL A 339 -19.59 12.56 -9.62
CA VAL A 339 -19.62 11.13 -9.37
C VAL A 339 -21.08 10.70 -9.27
N ASN A 340 -21.49 9.74 -10.09
CA ASN A 340 -22.85 9.22 -10.09
C ASN A 340 -22.89 7.71 -10.35
N THR A 341 -23.54 6.99 -9.46
CA THR A 341 -23.56 5.51 -9.46
C THR A 341 -24.98 4.94 -9.53
N SER A 342 -25.99 5.82 -9.63
CA SER A 342 -27.41 5.46 -9.70
C SER A 342 -27.79 4.62 -10.93
N GLY A 343 -26.95 4.61 -11.97
CA GLY A 343 -27.13 3.81 -13.18
C GLY A 343 -26.58 2.39 -13.08
N GLY A 344 -26.01 1.98 -11.95
CA GLY A 344 -25.40 0.66 -11.74
C GLY A 344 -23.98 0.49 -12.29
N ALA A 345 -23.35 1.56 -12.76
CA ALA A 345 -21.96 1.62 -13.22
C ALA A 345 -21.31 2.95 -12.78
N LEU A 346 -19.98 2.98 -12.62
CA LEU A 346 -19.24 4.21 -12.25
C LEU A 346 -19.37 5.22 -13.35
N LYS A 347 -19.92 6.38 -13.03
CA LYS A 347 -19.73 7.56 -13.85
C LYS A 347 -18.99 8.58 -13.02
N MET A 348 -17.69 8.65 -13.26
CA MET A 348 -16.84 9.72 -12.76
C MET A 348 -16.49 10.63 -13.94
N GLU A 349 -16.90 11.88 -13.85
CA GLU A 349 -16.52 12.92 -14.80
C GLU A 349 -15.66 13.92 -14.04
N ILE A 350 -14.37 13.94 -14.36
CA ILE A 350 -13.46 14.99 -13.90
C ILE A 350 -13.13 15.87 -15.09
N LYS A 351 -13.33 17.18 -14.88
CA LYS A 351 -12.86 18.20 -15.79
C LYS A 351 -11.85 19.04 -15.04
N GLY A 352 -10.58 18.79 -15.32
CA GLY A 352 -9.45 19.51 -14.78
C GLY A 352 -9.52 21.02 -15.00
N ASN A 353 -8.68 21.74 -14.27
CA ASN A 353 -8.62 23.19 -14.33
C ASN A 353 -7.77 23.69 -15.52
N GLY A 354 -7.09 22.78 -16.24
CA GLY A 354 -6.22 23.06 -17.38
C GLY A 354 -4.74 23.21 -17.00
N MET A 355 -4.35 22.85 -15.78
CA MET A 355 -2.96 22.78 -15.33
C MET A 355 -2.73 21.39 -14.71
N PRO A 356 -1.78 20.58 -15.21
CA PRO A 356 -1.54 19.25 -14.65
C PRO A 356 -1.03 19.30 -13.21
N ASP A 357 -1.54 18.41 -12.35
CA ASP A 357 -1.31 18.46 -10.91
C ASP A 357 0.15 18.14 -10.53
N ALA A 358 0.65 16.97 -10.96
CA ALA A 358 1.85 16.36 -10.37
C ALA A 358 3.12 17.21 -10.53
N ALA A 359 3.40 17.66 -11.74
CA ALA A 359 4.61 18.43 -12.06
C ALA A 359 4.43 19.95 -12.00
N ASN A 360 3.19 20.46 -12.04
CA ASN A 360 2.92 21.90 -12.12
C ASN A 360 2.29 22.43 -10.84
N GLU A 361 1.00 22.18 -10.56
CA GLU A 361 0.36 22.79 -9.37
C GLU A 361 0.97 22.29 -8.06
N LEU A 362 0.99 20.98 -7.85
CA LEU A 362 1.64 20.37 -6.70
C LEU A 362 3.17 20.44 -6.84
N GLY A 363 3.68 20.43 -8.07
CA GLY A 363 5.10 20.62 -8.38
C GLY A 363 5.64 21.98 -7.91
N LEU A 364 4.83 23.03 -7.93
CA LEU A 364 5.18 24.36 -7.43
C LEU A 364 5.39 24.34 -5.91
N LEU A 365 4.47 23.71 -5.18
CA LEU A 365 4.60 23.48 -3.74
C LEU A 365 5.84 22.62 -3.43
N ALA A 366 6.04 21.52 -4.15
CA ALA A 366 7.21 20.65 -3.95
C ALA A 366 8.53 21.39 -4.19
N ARG A 367 8.62 22.21 -5.25
CA ARG A 367 9.81 23.01 -5.52
C ARG A 367 10.11 23.98 -4.38
N PHE A 368 9.10 24.70 -3.90
CA PHE A 368 9.25 25.61 -2.77
C PHE A 368 9.73 24.89 -1.51
N LEU A 369 9.17 23.70 -1.20
CA LEU A 369 9.54 22.93 -0.02
C LEU A 369 10.93 22.28 -0.12
N ASN A 370 11.32 21.80 -1.30
CA ASN A 370 12.55 21.04 -1.52
C ASN A 370 13.79 21.94 -1.74
N ASP A 371 13.62 23.07 -2.43
CA ASP A 371 14.73 23.96 -2.80
C ASP A 371 14.39 25.44 -2.59
N PRO A 372 14.25 25.88 -1.32
CA PRO A 372 13.93 27.28 -1.00
C PRO A 372 15.01 28.26 -1.42
N ALA A 373 16.26 27.82 -1.63
CA ALA A 373 17.35 28.67 -2.06
C ALA A 373 17.23 29.09 -3.53
N SER A 374 16.50 28.31 -4.34
CA SER A 374 16.24 28.60 -5.75
C SER A 374 15.08 29.59 -5.99
N VAL A 375 14.39 30.00 -4.93
CA VAL A 375 13.16 30.80 -4.99
C VAL A 375 13.47 32.29 -4.76
N SER A 376 12.83 33.17 -5.53
CA SER A 376 13.00 34.63 -5.43
C SER A 376 11.64 35.34 -5.38
N LEU A 377 11.08 35.49 -4.18
CA LEU A 377 9.77 36.13 -3.97
C LEU A 377 9.87 37.66 -3.92
N ALA A 378 8.85 38.34 -4.44
CA ALA A 378 8.67 39.78 -4.34
C ALA A 378 8.27 40.21 -2.93
N ALA A 379 8.56 41.48 -2.60
CA ALA A 379 8.10 42.07 -1.35
C ALA A 379 6.57 42.13 -1.31
N GLY A 380 5.96 41.33 -0.42
CA GLY A 380 4.51 41.23 -0.28
C GLY A 380 3.88 40.01 -0.95
N SER A 381 4.66 39.00 -1.39
CA SER A 381 4.13 37.68 -1.75
C SER A 381 3.24 37.13 -0.62
N ALA A 382 2.15 36.46 -1.02
CA ALA A 382 1.24 35.78 -0.11
C ALA A 382 1.73 34.37 0.29
N VAL A 383 2.84 33.89 -0.30
CA VAL A 383 3.51 32.66 0.13
C VAL A 383 4.20 32.92 1.47
N PRO A 384 3.94 32.09 2.50
CA PRO A 384 4.57 32.25 3.79
C PRO A 384 6.07 31.88 3.73
N GLU A 385 6.80 32.18 4.80
CA GLU A 385 8.20 31.76 4.94
C GLU A 385 8.33 30.24 4.80
N HIS A 386 9.46 29.76 4.25
CA HIS A 386 9.67 28.33 3.99
C HIS A 386 9.41 27.45 5.22
N ALA A 387 9.84 27.89 6.41
CA ALA A 387 9.63 27.18 7.66
C ALA A 387 8.13 27.03 8.01
N GLU A 388 7.31 28.04 7.71
CA GLU A 388 5.86 28.03 7.93
C GLU A 388 5.17 27.12 6.92
N ALA A 389 5.56 27.16 5.64
CA ALA A 389 5.04 26.24 4.63
C ALA A 389 5.39 24.78 4.94
N LEU A 390 6.62 24.51 5.41
CA LEU A 390 7.04 23.18 5.85
C LEU A 390 6.27 22.71 7.09
N ALA A 391 5.97 23.62 8.02
CA ALA A 391 5.14 23.31 9.18
C ALA A 391 3.69 23.01 8.76
N ALA A 392 3.12 23.79 7.83
CA ALA A 392 1.80 23.54 7.26
C ALA A 392 1.72 22.16 6.57
N TRP A 393 2.70 21.81 5.74
CA TRP A 393 2.80 20.50 5.10
C TRP A 393 2.80 19.35 6.11
N LYS A 394 3.66 19.43 7.13
CA LYS A 394 3.75 18.41 8.19
C LYS A 394 2.46 18.33 9.03
N ALA A 395 1.85 19.47 9.34
CA ALA A 395 0.59 19.52 10.07
C ALA A 395 -0.55 18.88 9.26
N ASN A 396 -0.64 19.16 7.96
CA ASN A 396 -1.66 18.58 7.10
C ASN A 396 -1.48 17.07 6.91
N LEU A 397 -0.25 16.57 6.79
CA LEU A 397 0.02 15.11 6.79
C LEU A 397 -0.43 14.46 8.10
N ALA A 398 -0.09 15.07 9.25
CA ALA A 398 -0.48 14.55 10.56
C ALA A 398 -1.99 14.64 10.81
N GLN A 399 -2.67 15.67 10.30
CA GLN A 399 -4.12 15.80 10.37
C GLN A 399 -4.80 14.76 9.47
N LEU A 400 -4.29 14.55 8.26
CA LEU A 400 -4.79 13.51 7.35
C LEU A 400 -4.66 12.11 7.98
N ASP A 401 -3.58 11.82 8.70
CA ASP A 401 -3.43 10.57 9.44
C ASP A 401 -4.46 10.40 10.55
N GLN A 402 -4.79 11.48 11.27
CA GLN A 402 -5.86 11.47 12.26
C GLN A 402 -7.24 11.27 11.62
N ASP A 403 -7.49 11.88 10.46
CA ASP A 403 -8.77 11.79 9.77
C ASP A 403 -8.97 10.42 9.13
N ILE A 404 -7.92 9.81 8.57
CA ILE A 404 -7.95 8.41 8.10
C ILE A 404 -8.13 7.47 9.29
N GLY A 405 -7.42 7.72 10.39
CA GLY A 405 -7.50 6.93 11.61
C GLY A 405 -6.61 5.68 11.58
N PRO A 406 -7.04 4.57 12.21
CA PRO A 406 -6.26 3.32 12.32
C PRO A 406 -5.68 2.78 11.01
N ALA A 407 -6.34 3.06 9.88
CA ALA A 407 -5.92 2.60 8.56
C ALA A 407 -4.84 3.50 7.91
N ALA A 408 -4.40 4.60 8.54
CA ALA A 408 -3.46 5.54 7.93
C ALA A 408 -2.12 4.90 7.52
N ALA A 409 -1.54 4.10 8.41
CA ALA A 409 -0.31 3.36 8.14
C ALA A 409 -0.51 2.30 7.03
N LEU A 410 -1.72 1.74 6.96
CA LEU A 410 -2.12 0.79 5.93
C LEU A 410 -2.25 1.46 4.55
N VAL A 411 -2.84 2.65 4.47
CA VAL A 411 -2.96 3.39 3.21
C VAL A 411 -1.57 3.68 2.62
N GLU A 412 -0.63 4.13 3.46
CA GLU A 412 0.77 4.34 3.04
C GLU A 412 1.42 3.07 2.51
N ALA A 413 1.09 1.93 3.13
CA ALA A 413 1.66 0.64 2.78
C ALA A 413 1.22 0.10 1.43
N VAL A 414 -0.05 0.32 1.13
CA VAL A 414 -0.75 -0.31 0.03
C VAL A 414 -0.76 0.57 -1.20
N ALA A 415 -0.89 1.88 -1.01
CA ALA A 415 -0.92 2.88 -2.05
C ALA A 415 0.13 3.95 -1.72
N PRO A 416 1.44 3.60 -1.73
CA PRO A 416 2.50 4.57 -1.51
C PRO A 416 2.31 5.74 -2.48
N GLY A 417 2.43 6.96 -1.97
CA GLY A 417 2.16 8.17 -2.73
C GLY A 417 0.73 8.72 -2.61
N LEU A 418 -0.28 7.90 -2.27
CA LEU A 418 -1.66 8.38 -2.18
C LEU A 418 -1.83 9.43 -1.08
N LYS A 419 -1.29 9.19 0.11
CA LYS A 419 -1.31 10.16 1.22
C LYS A 419 -0.64 11.49 0.86
N PRO A 420 0.60 11.51 0.33
CA PRO A 420 1.20 12.73 -0.19
C PRO A 420 0.29 13.48 -1.18
N ILE A 421 -0.32 12.80 -2.15
CA ILE A 421 -1.23 13.42 -3.13
C ILE A 421 -2.42 14.08 -2.44
N LEU A 422 -3.12 13.35 -1.56
CA LEU A 422 -4.27 13.86 -0.82
C LEU A 422 -3.89 15.05 0.05
N ALA A 423 -2.78 14.95 0.79
CA ALA A 423 -2.26 16.05 1.61
C ALA A 423 -1.86 17.27 0.77
N GLY A 424 -1.33 17.06 -0.44
CA GLY A 424 -1.03 18.11 -1.41
C GLY A 424 -2.30 18.89 -1.81
N PHE A 425 -3.35 18.18 -2.17
CA PHE A 425 -4.64 18.80 -2.50
C PHE A 425 -5.28 19.51 -1.30
N LEU A 426 -5.21 18.94 -0.10
CA LEU A 426 -5.69 19.58 1.13
C LEU A 426 -4.87 20.85 1.47
N THR A 427 -3.57 20.83 1.17
CA THR A 427 -2.67 21.99 1.35
C THR A 427 -2.98 23.10 0.35
N LEU A 428 -3.30 22.80 -0.91
CA LEU A 428 -3.80 23.82 -1.85
C LEU A 428 -5.13 24.42 -1.38
N GLY A 429 -6.03 23.55 -0.90
CA GLY A 429 -7.14 23.94 -0.03
C GLY A 429 -8.34 24.62 -0.71
N ASP A 430 -8.52 24.53 -2.03
CA ASP A 430 -9.60 25.23 -2.72
C ASP A 430 -10.83 24.35 -2.99
N GLY A 431 -11.96 25.03 -3.22
CA GLY A 431 -13.19 24.39 -3.65
C GLY A 431 -14.07 23.83 -2.53
N GLU A 432 -15.08 23.09 -2.94
CA GLU A 432 -16.20 22.63 -2.13
C GLU A 432 -16.90 21.45 -2.83
N PHE A 433 -17.78 20.75 -2.10
CA PHE A 433 -18.54 19.64 -2.64
C PHE A 433 -19.97 19.60 -2.10
N THR A 434 -20.80 18.79 -2.72
CA THR A 434 -22.16 18.48 -2.28
C THR A 434 -22.42 17.00 -2.52
N VAL A 435 -22.95 16.32 -1.51
CA VAL A 435 -23.38 14.93 -1.59
C VAL A 435 -24.91 14.91 -1.62
N ALA A 436 -25.48 14.57 -2.77
CA ALA A 436 -26.93 14.39 -2.92
C ALA A 436 -27.36 12.99 -2.43
N SER A 437 -26.48 12.01 -2.53
CA SER A 437 -26.70 10.65 -2.03
C SER A 437 -25.36 9.97 -1.74
N ALA A 438 -25.29 9.21 -0.66
CA ALA A 438 -24.18 8.31 -0.35
C ALA A 438 -24.69 7.19 0.58
N PRO A 439 -24.01 6.02 0.61
CA PRO A 439 -24.30 4.98 1.59
C PRO A 439 -24.27 5.50 3.03
N THR A 440 -25.30 5.18 3.81
CA THR A 440 -25.34 5.38 5.28
C THR A 440 -25.64 4.06 5.98
N PRO A 441 -25.41 3.91 7.29
CA PRO A 441 -25.80 2.70 8.02
C PRO A 441 -27.28 2.31 7.81
N GLU A 442 -28.18 3.28 7.68
CA GLU A 442 -29.62 3.10 7.48
C GLU A 442 -29.99 2.84 6.01
N ALA A 443 -29.27 3.43 5.07
CA ALA A 443 -29.49 3.31 3.63
C ALA A 443 -28.18 2.93 2.91
N PRO A 444 -27.71 1.69 3.10
CA PRO A 444 -26.32 1.41 2.84
C PRO A 444 -26.02 0.92 1.42
N ASP A 445 -27.08 0.70 0.63
CA ASP A 445 -27.00 0.44 -0.80
C ASP A 445 -27.43 1.69 -1.60
N ALA A 446 -27.49 2.87 -0.94
CA ALA A 446 -27.77 4.12 -1.62
C ALA A 446 -26.67 4.44 -2.65
N PRO A 447 -27.03 4.97 -3.83
CA PRO A 447 -26.03 5.35 -4.82
C PRO A 447 -25.17 6.50 -4.31
N VAL A 448 -23.93 6.58 -4.77
CA VAL A 448 -23.09 7.76 -4.58
C VAL A 448 -23.46 8.76 -5.66
N ILE A 449 -23.87 9.94 -5.25
CA ILE A 449 -24.14 11.09 -6.10
C ILE A 449 -23.49 12.30 -5.45
N ALA A 450 -22.33 12.69 -5.95
CA ALA A 450 -21.56 13.80 -5.42
C ALA A 450 -21.05 14.69 -6.55
N THR A 451 -21.06 16.00 -6.33
CA THR A 451 -20.52 16.99 -7.26
C THR A 451 -19.69 17.98 -6.50
N GLY A 452 -18.64 18.52 -7.11
CA GLY A 452 -17.85 19.55 -6.47
C GLY A 452 -16.81 20.15 -7.39
N ARG A 453 -15.91 20.89 -6.78
CA ARG A 453 -14.79 21.56 -7.44
C ARG A 453 -13.61 21.73 -6.51
N GLY A 454 -12.43 22.00 -7.08
CA GLY A 454 -11.22 22.33 -6.35
C GLY A 454 -10.57 21.14 -5.67
N SER A 455 -9.34 21.35 -5.19
CA SER A 455 -8.49 20.33 -4.59
C SER A 455 -9.07 19.79 -3.27
N PHE A 456 -9.48 20.68 -2.36
CA PHE A 456 -10.09 20.30 -1.09
C PHE A 456 -11.44 19.63 -1.31
N GLY A 457 -12.27 20.20 -2.20
CA GLY A 457 -13.59 19.65 -2.51
C GLY A 457 -13.53 18.21 -3.01
N LEU A 458 -12.53 17.88 -3.84
CA LEU A 458 -12.30 16.52 -4.33
C LEU A 458 -11.98 15.55 -3.19
N VAL A 459 -11.02 15.89 -2.32
CA VAL A 459 -10.61 15.02 -1.21
C VAL A 459 -11.73 14.86 -0.17
N ALA A 460 -12.40 15.95 0.19
CA ALA A 460 -13.51 15.91 1.14
C ALA A 460 -14.70 15.10 0.63
N ALA A 461 -15.02 15.18 -0.68
CA ALA A 461 -16.05 14.34 -1.28
C ALA A 461 -15.68 12.84 -1.25
N LEU A 462 -14.40 12.50 -1.44
CA LEU A 462 -13.93 11.12 -1.34
C LEU A 462 -14.16 10.58 0.08
N PHE A 463 -13.78 11.34 1.11
CA PHE A 463 -13.96 10.93 2.51
C PHE A 463 -15.45 10.76 2.86
N ALA A 464 -16.28 11.73 2.48
CA ALA A 464 -17.71 11.74 2.79
C ALA A 464 -18.48 10.60 2.11
N THR A 465 -18.07 10.19 0.91
CA THR A 465 -18.79 9.19 0.12
C THR A 465 -18.33 7.75 0.38
N LEU A 466 -17.06 7.55 0.74
CA LEU A 466 -16.50 6.21 0.94
C LEU A 466 -16.64 5.68 2.37
N ASN A 467 -16.85 6.52 3.37
CA ASN A 467 -16.81 6.12 4.79
C ASN A 467 -17.66 4.88 5.16
N THR A 468 -18.94 4.89 4.81
CA THR A 468 -19.86 3.77 5.11
C THR A 468 -19.48 2.53 4.32
N MET A 469 -18.96 2.71 3.11
CA MET A 469 -18.46 1.59 2.29
C MET A 469 -17.26 0.94 2.97
N LEU A 470 -16.30 1.74 3.43
CA LEU A 470 -15.15 1.23 4.21
C LEU A 470 -15.61 0.52 5.48
N SER A 471 -16.50 1.15 6.25
CA SER A 471 -17.04 0.58 7.49
C SER A 471 -17.64 -0.82 7.30
N ARG A 472 -18.30 -1.07 6.17
CA ARG A 472 -18.90 -2.38 5.85
C ARG A 472 -17.89 -3.41 5.39
N GLU A 473 -16.95 -2.97 4.57
CA GLU A 473 -16.00 -3.86 3.90
C GLU A 473 -14.89 -4.31 4.86
N ILE A 474 -14.50 -3.45 5.80
CA ILE A 474 -13.35 -3.72 6.67
C ILE A 474 -13.65 -3.58 8.17
N GLY A 475 -14.90 -3.34 8.56
CA GLY A 475 -15.29 -3.21 9.97
C GLY A 475 -15.01 -1.85 10.60
N GLY A 476 -14.47 -0.89 9.84
CA GLY A 476 -14.18 0.47 10.31
C GLY A 476 -14.11 1.50 9.16
N GLY A 477 -14.62 2.70 9.41
CA GLY A 477 -14.58 3.82 8.46
C GLY A 477 -13.39 4.74 8.69
N PHE A 478 -13.41 5.91 8.07
CA PHE A 478 -12.52 7.01 8.43
C PHE A 478 -12.85 7.47 9.86
N SER A 479 -11.82 7.82 10.62
CA SER A 479 -12.01 8.47 11.94
C SER A 479 -12.74 9.81 11.81
N ASN A 480 -12.52 10.53 10.70
CA ASN A 480 -13.26 11.73 10.36
C ASN A 480 -13.70 11.71 8.88
N PRO A 481 -14.95 11.33 8.57
CA PRO A 481 -15.44 11.32 7.20
C PRO A 481 -15.96 12.67 6.70
N ASP A 482 -16.13 13.67 7.57
CA ASP A 482 -16.64 15.01 7.25
C ASP A 482 -15.52 16.05 7.37
N LEU A 483 -14.55 15.97 6.44
CA LEU A 483 -13.40 16.86 6.45
C LEU A 483 -13.83 18.32 6.37
N ARG A 484 -13.25 19.15 7.25
CA ARG A 484 -13.49 20.60 7.24
C ARG A 484 -12.24 21.33 6.85
N ARG A 485 -12.39 22.35 6.01
CA ARG A 485 -11.24 23.09 5.47
C ARG A 485 -10.48 23.79 6.58
N GLU A 486 -11.16 24.27 7.61
CA GLU A 486 -10.58 24.92 8.78
C GLU A 486 -9.67 24.03 9.63
N ASP A 487 -9.74 22.70 9.49
CA ASP A 487 -8.85 21.76 10.18
C ASP A 487 -7.48 21.66 9.48
N TYR A 488 -7.36 22.21 8.27
CA TYR A 488 -6.15 22.18 7.43
C TYR A 488 -5.55 23.56 7.22
N VAL A 489 -4.22 23.62 7.11
CA VAL A 489 -3.49 24.85 6.78
C VAL A 489 -3.37 24.96 5.27
N THR A 490 -4.14 25.87 4.67
CA THR A 490 -4.17 26.06 3.21
C THR A 490 -3.15 27.09 2.73
N LEU A 491 -2.49 26.82 1.61
CA LEU A 491 -1.51 27.69 0.95
C LEU A 491 -2.04 28.14 -0.43
N ALA A 492 -3.11 28.94 -0.40
CA ALA A 492 -3.85 29.36 -1.59
C ALA A 492 -3.01 30.14 -2.62
N ALA A 493 -1.84 30.67 -2.26
CA ALA A 493 -0.93 31.34 -3.17
C ALA A 493 -0.39 30.42 -4.28
N PHE A 494 -0.38 29.09 -4.06
CA PHE A 494 0.04 28.10 -5.06
C PHE A 494 -1.08 27.68 -6.02
N LEU A 495 -2.33 28.12 -5.81
CA LEU A 495 -3.45 27.82 -6.70
C LEU A 495 -3.28 28.50 -8.06
N PRO A 496 -4.00 28.07 -9.12
CA PRO A 496 -3.84 28.66 -10.45
C PRO A 496 -4.10 30.17 -10.52
N GLU A 497 -5.03 30.67 -9.72
CA GLU A 497 -5.32 32.12 -9.65
C GLU A 497 -4.53 32.83 -8.54
N GLY A 498 -3.71 32.09 -7.79
CA GLY A 498 -2.72 32.63 -6.88
C GLY A 498 -1.54 33.25 -7.63
N ASP A 499 -0.70 33.95 -6.87
CA ASP A 499 0.49 34.67 -7.33
C ASP A 499 1.61 34.28 -6.34
N ALA A 500 2.28 33.17 -6.63
CA ALA A 500 3.18 32.53 -5.68
C ALA A 500 4.44 33.38 -5.44
N ASP A 501 5.02 33.95 -6.50
CA ASP A 501 6.20 34.79 -6.39
C ASP A 501 5.89 36.26 -6.03
N GLY A 502 4.62 36.68 -6.09
CA GLY A 502 4.16 38.02 -5.73
C GLY A 502 4.47 39.08 -6.79
N ASP A 503 4.73 38.68 -8.03
CA ASP A 503 5.20 39.58 -9.08
C ASP A 503 4.07 40.33 -9.81
N GLY A 504 2.81 39.99 -9.48
CA GLY A 504 1.57 40.54 -10.02
C GLY A 504 0.93 39.71 -11.13
N PHE A 505 1.51 38.56 -11.51
CA PHE A 505 0.93 37.61 -12.44
C PHE A 505 0.42 36.38 -11.69
N SER A 506 -0.67 35.79 -12.20
CA SER A 506 -1.15 34.56 -11.60
C SER A 506 -0.37 33.38 -12.14
N ASN A 507 -0.22 32.35 -11.31
CA ASN A 507 0.37 31.05 -11.64
C ASN A 507 -0.17 30.51 -12.99
N ARG A 508 -1.48 30.63 -13.25
CA ARG A 508 -2.10 30.24 -14.54
C ARG A 508 -1.63 31.07 -15.72
N LYS A 509 -1.41 32.38 -15.54
CA LYS A 509 -0.86 33.22 -16.61
C LYS A 509 0.56 32.79 -16.92
N GLU A 510 1.38 32.56 -15.92
CA GLU A 510 2.76 32.14 -16.11
C GLU A 510 2.85 30.76 -16.78
N TYR A 511 2.04 29.80 -16.33
CA TYR A 511 1.93 28.48 -16.96
C TYR A 511 1.60 28.56 -18.46
N LYS A 512 0.75 29.50 -18.87
CA LYS A 512 0.40 29.70 -20.29
C LYS A 512 1.52 30.30 -21.14
N HIS A 513 2.52 30.93 -20.54
CA HIS A 513 3.62 31.62 -21.23
C HIS A 513 4.95 30.89 -21.13
N THR A 514 5.01 29.79 -20.37
CA THR A 514 6.24 29.03 -20.08
C THR A 514 6.08 27.58 -20.53
N ALA A 515 7.17 26.82 -20.55
CA ALA A 515 7.09 25.40 -20.83
C ALA A 515 6.49 24.66 -19.61
N PRO A 516 5.45 23.84 -19.78
CA PRO A 516 4.96 22.98 -18.72
C PRO A 516 6.08 22.11 -18.16
N THR A 517 6.11 21.97 -16.84
CA THR A 517 6.96 20.98 -16.20
C THR A 517 6.32 19.61 -16.42
N VAL A 518 7.14 18.60 -16.71
CA VAL A 518 6.71 17.22 -16.93
C VAL A 518 7.42 16.30 -15.94
N CYS A 519 6.71 15.28 -15.45
CA CYS A 519 7.35 14.20 -14.70
C CYS A 519 8.28 13.42 -15.65
N ALA A 520 9.54 13.22 -15.26
CA ALA A 520 10.57 12.58 -16.10
C ALA A 520 10.22 11.08 -16.37
N PRO A 521 10.79 10.40 -17.39
CA PRO A 521 12.21 10.45 -17.77
C PRO A 521 12.43 10.97 -19.20
N GLN A 522 13.35 11.92 -19.40
CA GLN A 522 13.80 12.22 -20.77
C GLN A 522 14.77 11.14 -21.26
N THR A 523 14.24 10.01 -21.73
CA THR A 523 14.94 9.10 -22.64
C THR A 523 14.80 9.64 -24.06
N GLY A 524 15.39 10.80 -24.30
CA GLY A 524 15.55 11.38 -25.62
C GLY A 524 16.89 12.11 -25.63
N THR A 525 17.72 11.82 -26.62
CA THR A 525 18.95 12.57 -26.89
C THR A 525 18.58 14.04 -27.05
N ARG A 526 18.75 14.84 -25.99
CA ARG A 526 18.72 16.30 -26.07
C ARG A 526 19.97 16.73 -26.81
N ASP A 527 19.83 17.69 -27.72
CA ASP A 527 20.96 18.49 -28.17
C ASP A 527 21.57 19.17 -26.93
N GLU A 528 22.78 18.75 -26.54
CA GLU A 528 23.51 19.31 -25.39
C GLU A 528 23.82 20.82 -25.53
N ASP A 529 23.64 21.37 -26.74
CA ASP A 529 23.93 22.76 -27.09
C ASP A 529 22.74 23.73 -27.00
N ALA A 530 21.52 23.25 -26.71
CA ALA A 530 20.34 24.11 -26.53
C ALA A 530 20.09 24.41 -25.03
N ALA A 531 20.07 25.69 -24.65
CA ALA A 531 19.66 26.08 -23.31
C ALA A 531 18.25 25.53 -23.01
N PRO A 532 18.03 24.86 -21.87
CA PRO A 532 16.71 24.31 -21.55
C PRO A 532 15.67 25.43 -21.50
N PRO A 533 14.45 25.19 -22.02
CA PRO A 533 13.40 26.18 -21.95
C PRO A 533 13.07 26.49 -20.48
N LEU A 534 12.82 27.76 -20.17
CA LEU A 534 12.34 28.19 -18.87
C LEU A 534 11.06 27.41 -18.51
N THR A 535 11.12 26.66 -17.42
CA THR A 535 9.98 25.85 -16.96
C THR A 535 9.01 26.68 -16.14
N TYR A 536 7.75 26.27 -16.11
CA TYR A 536 6.71 26.93 -15.31
C TYR A 536 7.08 27.03 -13.83
N SER A 537 7.58 25.95 -13.22
CA SER A 537 7.92 25.95 -11.79
C SER A 537 9.12 26.85 -11.46
N GLU A 538 9.99 27.15 -12.43
CA GLU A 538 11.04 28.17 -12.29
C GLU A 538 10.50 29.58 -12.41
N ALA A 539 9.58 29.83 -13.35
CA ALA A 539 8.99 31.15 -13.55
C ALA A 539 8.12 31.58 -12.37
N ALA A 540 7.19 30.72 -11.95
CA ALA A 540 6.20 31.02 -10.91
C ALA A 540 6.77 31.09 -9.48
N LEU A 541 8.10 30.96 -9.32
CA LEU A 541 8.82 31.14 -8.06
C LEU A 541 9.98 32.12 -8.20
N ASP A 542 10.03 32.91 -9.27
CA ASP A 542 11.05 33.93 -9.49
C ASP A 542 10.44 35.24 -10.00
N SER A 543 10.20 36.15 -9.06
CA SER A 543 9.61 37.48 -9.29
C SER A 543 10.34 38.40 -10.27
N ARG A 544 11.53 37.98 -10.74
CA ARG A 544 12.30 38.67 -11.80
C ARG A 544 11.85 38.24 -13.20
N ILE A 545 11.20 37.10 -13.32
CA ILE A 545 10.71 36.51 -14.56
C ILE A 545 9.25 36.93 -14.72
N LYS A 546 8.92 37.67 -15.79
CA LYS A 546 7.58 38.19 -16.00
C LYS A 546 7.06 37.79 -17.38
N PRO A 547 5.80 37.34 -17.51
CA PRO A 547 5.16 37.23 -18.80
C PRO A 547 5.20 38.61 -19.50
N GLU A 548 5.63 38.65 -20.77
CA GLU A 548 5.65 39.91 -21.53
C GLU A 548 4.22 40.52 -21.53
N ARG A 549 4.07 41.73 -21.01
CA ARG A 549 2.80 42.46 -21.05
C ARG A 549 2.46 42.74 -22.52
N GLN A 550 1.47 42.03 -23.07
CA GLN A 550 0.86 42.39 -24.35
C GLN A 550 0.14 43.74 -24.28
#